data_AF-A0A2H1E7V5-F1
#
_entry.id   AF-A0A2H1E7V5-F1
#
_cell.length_a   1.000
_cell.length_b   1.000
_cell.length_c   1.000
_cell.angle_alpha   90.00
_cell.angle_beta   90.00
_cell.angle_gamma   90.00
#
_symmetry.space_group_name_H-M   'P 1'
#
loop_
_entity.id
_entity.type
_entity.pdbx_description
1 polymer ?
#
loop_
_entity_poly.entity_id
_entity_poly.type
_entity_poly.pdbx_seq_one_letter_code
_entity_poly.pdbx_strand_id
1 'polypeptide(L)'
;MKSKSIESTFLGLALADALGVPVEFQSRKQLQENPVKEMRAFGTHYQPKGTWSDDSSLTFCLAESLCKGYVNKCKTGNAVITTVGNLPTKM
;
A
#
# COMPACT_ATOMS: atom_id res chain seq x y z
N MET A 1 21.65 -4.23 11.57
CA MET A 1 21.52 -3.09 10.63
C MET A 1 20.65 -3.38 9.39
N LYS A 2 20.55 -4.63 8.89
CA LYS A 2 19.70 -4.97 7.72
C LYS A 2 18.17 -4.88 7.92
N SER A 3 17.64 -5.18 9.11
CA SER A 3 16.17 -5.22 9.34
C SER A 3 15.49 -3.87 9.15
N LYS A 4 16.12 -2.78 9.64
CA LYS A 4 15.59 -1.41 9.51
C LYS A 4 15.33 -1.01 8.06
N SER A 5 16.13 -1.49 7.11
CA SER A 5 15.96 -1.19 5.69
C SER A 5 14.69 -1.82 5.13
N ILE A 6 14.42 -3.09 5.48
CA ILE A 6 13.24 -3.82 5.01
C ILE A 6 11.96 -3.19 5.57
N GLU A 7 11.92 -2.93 6.88
CA GLU A 7 10.79 -2.26 7.52
C GLU A 7 10.54 -0.87 6.91
N SER A 8 11.59 -0.09 6.71
CA SER A 8 11.49 1.25 6.10
C SER A 8 10.99 1.19 4.66
N THR A 9 11.32 0.16 3.89
CA THR A 9 10.81 -0.03 2.52
C THR A 9 9.30 -0.23 2.53
N PHE A 10 8.78 -1.11 3.39
CA PHE A 10 7.34 -1.38 3.49
C PHE A 10 6.55 -0.18 4.00
N LEU A 11 7.07 0.51 5.02
CA LEU A 11 6.46 1.75 5.52
C LEU A 11 6.51 2.87 4.47
N GLY A 12 7.64 3.02 3.78
CA GLY A 12 7.82 4.02 2.73
C GLY A 12 6.87 3.81 1.55
N LEU A 13 6.62 2.54 1.17
CA LEU A 13 5.64 2.18 0.14
C LEU A 13 4.23 2.62 0.53
N ALA A 14 3.75 2.24 1.72
CA ALA A 14 2.40 2.62 2.17
C ALA A 14 2.24 4.13 2.40
N LEU A 15 3.30 4.81 2.84
CA LEU A 15 3.32 6.27 2.98
C LEU A 15 3.24 6.97 1.62
N ALA A 16 3.99 6.49 0.62
CA ALA A 16 3.97 7.06 -0.72
C ALA A 16 2.63 6.83 -1.42
N ASP A 17 2.05 5.65 -1.25
CA ASP A 17 0.70 5.31 -1.72
C ASP A 17 -0.35 6.24 -1.10
N ALA A 18 -0.37 6.38 0.24
CA ALA A 18 -1.30 7.28 0.93
C ALA A 18 -1.14 8.78 0.56
N LEU A 19 0.07 9.21 0.15
CA LEU A 19 0.30 10.56 -0.40
C LEU A 19 -0.24 10.72 -1.83
N GLY A 20 -0.20 9.64 -2.62
CA GLY A 20 -0.63 9.60 -4.01
C GLY A 20 -2.14 9.49 -4.18
N VAL A 21 -2.80 8.68 -3.34
CA VAL A 21 -4.23 8.38 -3.39
C VAL A 21 -5.13 9.63 -3.54
N PRO A 22 -4.97 10.71 -2.76
CA PRO A 22 -5.83 11.89 -2.89
C PRO A 22 -5.63 12.69 -4.18
N VAL A 23 -4.54 12.45 -4.90
CA VAL A 23 -4.15 13.19 -6.11
C VAL A 23 -4.10 12.33 -7.36
N GLU A 24 -4.64 11.12 -7.30
CA GLU A 24 -4.76 10.25 -8.46
C GLU A 24 -5.48 10.96 -9.61
N PHE A 25 -5.02 10.67 -10.83
CA PHE A 25 -5.49 11.26 -12.09
C PHE A 25 -5.27 12.79 -12.23
N GLN A 26 -4.61 13.46 -11.28
CA GLN A 26 -4.17 14.85 -11.47
C GLN A 26 -2.97 14.92 -12.43
N SER A 27 -2.98 15.92 -13.31
CA SER A 27 -1.86 16.18 -14.21
C SER A 27 -0.62 16.68 -13.46
N ARG A 28 0.57 16.45 -14.03
CA ARG A 28 1.82 16.96 -13.48
C ARG A 28 1.83 18.49 -13.36
N LYS A 29 1.18 19.20 -14.28
CA LYS A 29 1.04 20.66 -14.23
C LYS A 29 0.24 21.10 -12.99
N GLN A 30 -0.90 20.48 -12.73
CA GLN A 30 -1.71 20.75 -11.54
C GLN A 30 -0.91 20.50 -10.24
N LEU A 31 -0.09 19.46 -10.21
CA LEU A 31 0.75 19.14 -9.06
C LEU A 31 1.97 20.07 -8.90
N GLN A 32 2.44 20.72 -9.96
CA GLN A 32 3.46 21.77 -9.86
C GLN A 32 2.88 23.04 -9.22
N GLU A 33 1.64 23.40 -9.59
CA GLU A 33 0.93 24.55 -9.04
C GLU A 33 0.49 24.30 -7.59
N ASN A 34 0.12 23.06 -7.25
CA ASN A 34 -0.26 22.65 -5.89
C ASN A 34 0.48 21.40 -5.42
N PRO A 35 1.77 21.52 -5.03
CA PRO A 35 2.60 20.38 -4.63
C PRO A 35 2.11 19.66 -3.38
N VAL A 36 2.19 18.32 -3.39
CA VAL A 36 1.89 17.48 -2.22
C VAL A 36 3.00 17.67 -1.19
N LYS A 37 2.70 18.40 -0.10
CA LYS A 37 3.63 18.67 1.00
C LYS A 37 3.25 17.95 2.29
N GLU A 38 1.98 17.56 2.41
CA GLU A 38 1.39 16.94 3.59
C GLU A 38 0.33 15.91 3.16
N MET A 39 -0.09 15.06 4.10
CA MET A 39 -1.18 14.11 3.88
C MET A 39 -2.50 14.84 3.64
N ARG A 40 -3.10 14.62 2.47
CA ARG A 40 -4.39 15.21 2.07
C ARG A 40 -5.54 14.23 2.34
N ALA A 41 -6.75 14.75 2.54
CA ALA A 41 -7.97 13.96 2.70
C ALA A 41 -8.98 14.31 1.60
N PHE A 42 -9.95 13.44 1.40
CA PHE A 42 -11.15 13.64 0.57
C PHE A 42 -10.87 14.01 -0.90
N GLY A 43 -9.74 13.53 -1.43
CA GLY A 43 -9.35 13.70 -2.83
C GLY A 43 -10.11 12.75 -3.76
N THR A 44 -9.40 12.16 -4.73
CA THR A 44 -9.96 11.38 -5.85
C THR A 44 -11.07 10.40 -5.46
N HIS A 45 -10.90 9.60 -4.41
CA HIS A 45 -11.95 8.66 -3.98
C HIS A 45 -12.50 8.94 -2.57
N TYR A 46 -12.45 10.21 -2.13
CA TYR A 46 -13.13 10.71 -0.93
C TYR A 46 -12.76 10.01 0.39
N GLN A 47 -11.51 9.55 0.55
CA GLN A 47 -11.06 8.88 1.77
C GLN A 47 -10.37 9.82 2.78
N PRO A 48 -10.37 9.47 4.08
CA PRO A 48 -9.61 10.21 5.09
C PRO A 48 -8.11 10.27 4.80
N LYS A 49 -7.42 11.25 5.39
CA LYS A 49 -5.96 11.37 5.29
C LYS A 49 -5.26 10.10 5.78
N GLY A 50 -4.23 9.67 5.06
CA GLY A 50 -3.46 8.48 5.41
C GLY A 50 -4.08 7.15 4.93
N THR A 51 -5.18 7.20 4.19
CA THR A 51 -5.73 6.02 3.51
C THR A 51 -4.83 5.66 2.32
N TRP A 52 -4.40 4.40 2.28
CA TRP A 52 -3.60 3.79 1.22
C TRP A 52 -4.49 2.85 0.37
N SER A 53 -4.04 2.50 -0.82
CA SER A 53 -4.85 1.84 -1.85
C SER A 53 -4.68 0.32 -1.88
N ASP A 54 -5.18 -0.30 -2.95
CA ASP A 54 -4.96 -1.70 -3.27
C ASP A 54 -3.49 -2.01 -3.54
N ASP A 55 -2.65 -1.06 -3.97
CA ASP A 55 -1.20 -1.25 -4.16
C ASP A 55 -0.52 -1.70 -2.86
N SER A 56 -0.77 -1.00 -1.76
CA SER A 56 -0.26 -1.37 -0.43
C SER A 56 -0.87 -2.69 0.06
N SER A 57 -2.18 -2.88 -0.16
CA SER A 57 -2.88 -4.11 0.20
C SER A 57 -2.24 -5.34 -0.46
N LEU A 58 -2.05 -5.28 -1.78
CA LEU A 58 -1.47 -6.36 -2.59
C LEU A 58 0.00 -6.59 -2.22
N THR A 59 0.75 -5.54 -1.96
CA THR A 59 2.15 -5.63 -1.51
C THR A 59 2.26 -6.35 -0.17
N PHE A 60 1.42 -6.00 0.82
CA PHE A 60 1.44 -6.66 2.13
C PHE A 60 0.93 -8.10 2.05
N CYS A 61 -0.09 -8.38 1.23
CA CYS A 61 -0.52 -9.76 0.95
C CYS A 61 0.63 -10.59 0.37
N LEU A 62 1.38 -10.03 -0.59
CA LEU A 62 2.53 -10.70 -1.19
C LEU A 62 3.65 -10.93 -0.17
N ALA A 63 3.99 -9.92 0.62
CA ALA A 63 5.00 -10.04 1.67
C ALA A 63 4.64 -11.13 2.68
N GLU A 64 3.40 -11.15 3.16
CA GLU A 64 2.89 -12.17 4.06
C GLU A 64 2.98 -13.57 3.43
N SER A 65 2.52 -13.69 2.18
CA SER A 65 2.55 -14.92 1.40
C SER A 65 3.97 -15.49 1.26
N LEU A 66 4.94 -14.65 0.95
CA LEU A 66 6.35 -15.03 0.85
C LEU A 66 6.93 -15.47 2.19
N CYS A 67 6.64 -14.74 3.27
CA CYS A 67 7.06 -15.11 4.63
C CYS A 67 6.45 -16.45 5.10
N LYS A 68 5.22 -16.76 4.68
CA LYS A 68 4.53 -18.04 4.97
C LYS A 68 4.98 -19.20 4.07
N GLY A 69 5.95 -18.99 3.17
CA GLY A 69 6.61 -20.05 2.42
C GLY A 69 5.93 -20.44 1.10
N TYR A 70 5.34 -19.48 0.38
CA TYR A 70 4.74 -19.74 -0.94
C TYR A 70 5.68 -20.45 -1.93
N VAL A 71 6.99 -20.26 -1.81
CA VAL A 71 8.01 -20.92 -2.67
C VAL A 71 7.99 -22.46 -2.51
N ASN A 72 7.51 -22.99 -1.38
CA ASN A 72 7.49 -24.43 -1.10
C ASN A 72 6.08 -25.07 -1.14
N LYS A 73 5.00 -24.29 -1.34
CA LYS A 73 3.62 -24.80 -1.33
C LYS A 73 3.00 -25.08 -2.70
N CYS A 74 3.71 -24.78 -3.81
CA CYS A 74 3.26 -25.13 -5.17
C CYS A 74 3.19 -26.66 -5.44
N LYS A 75 3.32 -27.52 -4.42
CA LYS A 75 3.10 -28.98 -4.51
C LYS A 75 1.78 -29.46 -3.94
N THR A 76 1.02 -28.63 -3.23
CA THR A 76 -0.26 -29.04 -2.62
C THR A 76 -1.25 -27.89 -2.77
N GLY A 77 -2.11 -27.98 -3.79
CA GLY A 77 -3.01 -26.93 -4.26
C GLY A 77 -4.09 -26.50 -3.27
N ASN A 78 -3.72 -25.80 -2.21
CA ASN A 78 -4.60 -25.05 -1.32
C ASN A 78 -3.82 -23.88 -0.70
N ALA A 79 -3.54 -22.86 -1.50
CA ALA A 79 -3.12 -21.57 -0.98
C ALA A 79 -4.35 -20.64 -0.92
N VAL A 80 -5.19 -20.87 0.08
CA VAL A 80 -6.23 -19.91 0.45
C VAL A 80 -5.49 -18.74 1.12
N ILE A 81 -5.56 -17.55 0.50
CA ILE A 81 -5.11 -16.28 1.08
C ILE A 81 -6.11 -15.90 2.19
N THR A 82 -6.07 -16.64 3.30
CA THR A 82 -6.84 -16.36 4.51
C THR A 82 -5.94 -15.63 5.49
N THR A 83 -5.81 -14.31 5.33
CA THR A 83 -5.59 -13.29 6.39
C THR A 83 -5.35 -11.91 5.79
N VAL A 84 -6.39 -11.28 5.26
CA VAL A 84 -6.43 -9.80 5.11
C VAL A 84 -7.70 -9.22 5.77
N GLY A 85 -8.19 -9.91 6.79
CA GLY A 85 -9.49 -9.64 7.42
C GLY A 85 -9.52 -8.45 8.38
N ASN A 86 -8.45 -7.67 8.55
CA ASN A 86 -8.47 -6.57 9.53
C ASN A 86 -7.47 -5.43 9.27
N LEU A 87 -7.02 -5.22 8.03
CA LEU A 87 -6.27 -4.02 7.72
C LEU A 87 -7.25 -2.82 7.61
N PRO A 88 -7.04 -1.74 8.37
CA PRO A 88 -7.97 -0.62 8.43
C PRO A 88 -8.03 0.15 7.10
N THR A 89 -9.28 0.44 6.70
CA THR A 89 -9.74 1.33 5.62
C THR A 89 -9.14 1.04 4.23
N LYS A 90 -9.82 0.12 3.52
CA LYS A 90 -9.69 -0.12 2.09
C LYS A 90 -10.37 1.02 1.31
N MET A 91 -9.63 1.62 0.37
CA MET A 91 -10.20 2.29 -0.79
C MET A 91 -10.42 1.26 -1.90
#